data_AF-A0A2A3LLE2-F1
#
_entry.id   AF-A0A2A3LLE2-F1
#
_cell.length_a   1.000
_cell.length_b   1.000
_cell.length_c   1.000
_cell.angle_alpha   90.00
_cell.angle_beta   90.00
_cell.angle_gamma   90.00
#
_symmetry.space_group_name_H-M   'P 1'
#
loop_
_entity.id
_entity.type
_entity.pdbx_description
1 polymer ?
#
loop_
_entity_poly.entity_id
_entity_poly.type
_entity_poly.pdbx_seq_one_letter_code
_entity_poly.pdbx_strand_id
1 'polypeptide(L)'
;MTAPSPWHLYLLECRNGSWYAGITNDLDARFAAHVSGRGAKYTRGNPPVRVLASRAYPDRASASRAEWQLKRQPRARKLAWLQGGDGAAPPLEIRPGALDDPRVVALLHAHLADMALHSPPGSIHALDLTGLQTPGIALFCAWRGEALVGCGALYDPGDGHGELKSMRTDAAHLRQGIAAALLMHLIATARAQGLTRLSLETGTAPAFKPAHALYARHGFVPCGPFGHYVEDPYSCFMTRAL
;
A
#
# COMPACT_ATOMS: atom_id res chain seq x y z
N MET A 1 7.04 -33.45 35.62
CA MET A 1 6.11 -32.39 35.19
C MET A 1 6.18 -32.31 33.67
N THR A 2 5.12 -32.70 32.98
CA THR A 2 5.01 -32.58 31.51
C THR A 2 4.98 -31.10 31.16
N ALA A 3 5.83 -30.68 30.20
CA ALA A 3 5.79 -29.31 29.69
C ALA A 3 4.39 -29.00 29.14
N PRO A 4 3.86 -27.77 29.34
CA PRO A 4 2.55 -27.41 28.81
C PRO A 4 2.54 -27.53 27.27
N SER A 5 1.52 -28.17 26.72
CA SER A 5 1.36 -28.30 25.27
C SER A 5 1.24 -26.90 24.63
N PRO A 6 2.00 -26.62 23.56
CA PRO A 6 1.96 -25.33 22.90
C PRO A 6 0.59 -25.06 22.26
N TRP A 7 0.25 -23.79 22.10
CA TRP A 7 -0.92 -23.39 21.32
C TRP A 7 -0.53 -23.25 19.85
N HIS A 8 -1.31 -23.86 18.98
CA HIS A 8 -1.17 -23.77 17.53
C HIS A 8 -2.17 -22.77 16.96
N LEU A 9 -1.68 -21.83 16.16
CA LEU A 9 -2.47 -21.12 15.17
C LEU A 9 -2.40 -21.89 13.86
N TYR A 10 -3.54 -22.17 13.26
CA TYR A 10 -3.65 -22.97 12.04
C TYR A 10 -4.48 -22.28 10.97
N LEU A 11 -4.24 -22.69 9.73
CA LEU A 11 -4.99 -22.28 8.56
C LEU A 11 -5.48 -23.54 7.83
N LEU A 12 -6.78 -23.62 7.57
CA LEU A 12 -7.43 -24.73 6.87
C LEU A 12 -7.90 -24.29 5.49
N GLU A 13 -7.87 -25.19 4.53
CA GLU A 13 -8.62 -25.05 3.27
C GLU A 13 -9.99 -25.71 3.44
N CYS A 14 -11.06 -24.96 3.17
CA CYS A 14 -12.43 -25.44 3.19
C CYS A 14 -12.86 -25.93 1.81
N ARG A 15 -13.87 -26.82 1.77
CA ARG A 15 -14.40 -27.41 0.52
C ARG A 15 -14.80 -26.39 -0.56
N ASN A 16 -15.19 -25.19 -0.16
CA ASN A 16 -15.53 -24.09 -1.07
C ASN A 16 -14.31 -23.25 -1.51
N GLY A 17 -13.08 -23.71 -1.28
CA GLY A 17 -11.84 -23.00 -1.54
C GLY A 17 -11.52 -21.85 -0.57
N SER A 18 -12.42 -21.53 0.37
CA SER A 18 -12.16 -20.51 1.38
C SER A 18 -11.13 -20.99 2.40
N TRP A 19 -10.51 -20.05 3.12
CA TRP A 19 -9.54 -20.37 4.16
C TRP A 19 -10.09 -20.02 5.53
N TYR A 20 -9.98 -20.96 6.47
CA TYR A 20 -10.40 -20.78 7.86
C TYR A 20 -9.17 -20.70 8.78
N ALA A 21 -9.13 -19.69 9.65
CA ALA A 21 -8.09 -19.56 10.66
C ALA A 21 -8.65 -19.82 12.06
N GLY A 22 -7.87 -20.47 12.92
CA GLY A 22 -8.22 -20.70 14.31
C GLY A 22 -7.01 -21.06 15.16
N ILE A 23 -7.22 -21.13 16.47
CA ILE A 23 -6.21 -21.57 17.44
C ILE A 23 -6.67 -22.80 18.22
N THR A 24 -5.73 -23.61 18.69
CA THR A 24 -5.99 -24.80 19.53
C THR A 24 -4.71 -25.28 20.21
N ASN A 25 -4.82 -26.01 21.31
CA ASN A 25 -3.71 -26.75 21.91
C ASN A 25 -3.57 -28.19 21.39
N ASP A 26 -4.51 -28.64 20.54
CA ASP A 26 -4.51 -29.96 19.91
C ASP A 26 -5.02 -29.84 18.47
N LEU A 27 -4.09 -29.72 17.53
CA LEU A 27 -4.40 -29.46 16.12
C LEU A 27 -5.14 -30.62 15.47
N ASP A 28 -4.73 -31.85 15.75
CA ASP A 28 -5.28 -33.04 15.13
C ASP A 28 -6.71 -33.30 15.62
N ALA A 29 -6.94 -33.25 16.93
CA ALA A 29 -8.28 -33.37 17.49
C ALA A 29 -9.20 -32.24 16.98
N ARG A 30 -8.66 -31.01 16.84
CA ARG A 30 -9.44 -29.89 16.33
C ARG A 30 -9.79 -30.04 14.86
N PHE A 31 -8.87 -30.51 14.03
CA PHE A 31 -9.12 -30.78 12.63
C PHE A 31 -10.16 -31.89 12.47
N ALA A 32 -10.03 -33.00 13.20
CA ALA A 32 -11.01 -34.10 13.20
C ALA A 32 -12.41 -33.64 13.66
N ALA A 33 -12.50 -32.75 14.65
CA ALA A 33 -13.76 -32.14 15.07
C ALA A 33 -14.41 -31.32 13.94
N HIS A 34 -13.62 -30.55 13.18
CA HIS A 34 -14.13 -29.80 12.03
C HIS A 34 -14.61 -30.73 10.91
N VAL A 35 -13.84 -31.77 10.56
CA VAL A 35 -14.20 -32.74 9.51
C VAL A 35 -15.48 -33.51 9.86
N SER A 36 -15.65 -33.89 11.13
CA SER A 36 -16.84 -34.59 11.63
C SER A 36 -18.07 -33.69 11.89
N GLY A 37 -18.03 -32.41 11.50
CA GLY A 37 -19.16 -31.50 11.68
C GLY A 37 -19.41 -31.07 13.13
N ARG A 38 -18.44 -31.25 14.04
CA ARG A 38 -18.47 -30.75 15.43
C ARG A 38 -17.62 -29.49 15.62
N GLY A 39 -17.19 -28.89 14.52
CA GLY A 39 -16.38 -27.69 14.48
C GLY A 39 -17.15 -26.37 14.71
N ALA A 40 -16.46 -25.27 14.40
CA ALA A 40 -17.05 -23.94 14.40
C ALA A 40 -18.27 -23.86 13.46
N LYS A 41 -19.18 -22.90 13.71
CA LYS A 41 -20.38 -22.71 12.88
C LYS A 41 -20.05 -22.63 11.38
N TYR A 42 -18.96 -21.93 11.03
CA TYR A 42 -18.52 -21.79 9.65
C TYR A 42 -18.07 -23.12 9.03
N THR A 43 -17.20 -23.87 9.71
CA THR A 43 -16.63 -25.12 9.20
C THR A 43 -17.63 -26.27 9.19
N ARG A 44 -18.72 -26.20 9.97
CA ARG A 44 -19.86 -27.12 9.83
C ARG A 44 -20.55 -27.00 8.47
N GLY A 45 -20.76 -25.77 7.99
CA GLY A 45 -21.31 -25.51 6.66
C GLY A 45 -20.28 -25.67 5.53
N ASN A 46 -18.99 -25.49 5.83
CA ASN A 46 -17.88 -25.59 4.88
C ASN A 46 -16.75 -26.47 5.46
N PRO A 47 -16.91 -27.80 5.48
CA PRO A 47 -15.93 -28.70 6.08
C PRO A 47 -14.54 -28.50 5.48
N PRO A 48 -13.48 -28.48 6.31
CA PRO A 48 -12.11 -28.39 5.82
C PRO A 48 -11.70 -29.67 5.09
N VAL A 49 -10.87 -29.52 4.06
CA VAL A 49 -10.31 -30.63 3.28
C VAL A 49 -8.86 -30.93 3.65
N ARG A 50 -8.10 -29.93 4.13
CA ARG A 50 -6.73 -30.09 4.65
C ARG A 50 -6.29 -28.94 5.54
N VAL A 51 -5.25 -29.19 6.33
CA VAL A 51 -4.46 -28.14 6.99
C VAL A 51 -3.47 -27.57 5.98
N LEU A 52 -3.48 -26.25 5.80
CA LEU A 52 -2.53 -25.56 4.92
C LEU A 52 -1.20 -25.28 5.62
N ALA A 53 -1.27 -24.81 6.87
CA ALA A 53 -0.11 -24.58 7.72
C ALA A 53 -0.53 -24.48 9.19
N SER A 54 0.43 -24.65 10.10
CA SER A 54 0.29 -24.32 11.53
C SER A 54 1.57 -23.70 12.11
N ARG A 55 1.45 -22.90 13.16
CA ARG A 55 2.57 -22.33 13.92
C ARG A 55 2.32 -22.44 15.42
N ALA A 56 3.33 -22.89 16.16
CA ALA A 56 3.29 -23.01 17.61
C ALA A 56 3.57 -21.67 18.32
N TYR A 57 2.90 -21.47 19.44
CA TYR A 57 2.97 -20.33 20.35
C TYR A 57 3.02 -20.84 21.79
N PRO A 58 3.70 -20.12 22.70
CA PRO A 58 3.87 -20.58 24.08
C PRO A 58 2.55 -20.64 24.86
N ASP A 59 1.56 -19.82 24.50
CA ASP A 59 0.31 -19.72 25.24
C ASP A 59 -0.88 -19.28 24.36
N ARG A 60 -2.09 -19.37 24.91
CA ARG A 60 -3.32 -18.95 24.24
C ARG A 60 -3.31 -17.48 23.85
N ALA A 61 -2.73 -16.62 24.67
CA ALA A 61 -2.79 -15.17 24.50
C ALA A 61 -1.96 -14.73 23.29
N SER A 62 -0.73 -15.23 23.18
CA SER A 62 0.15 -15.05 22.04
C SER A 62 -0.44 -15.66 20.76
N ALA A 63 -1.02 -16.85 20.82
CA ALA A 63 -1.74 -17.45 19.69
C ALA A 63 -2.96 -16.63 19.24
N SER A 64 -3.73 -16.06 20.17
CA SER A 64 -4.90 -15.22 19.86
C SER A 64 -4.49 -13.88 19.22
N ARG A 65 -3.42 -13.25 19.72
CA ARG A 65 -2.85 -12.03 19.12
C ARG A 65 -2.38 -12.30 17.68
N ALA A 66 -1.69 -13.43 17.50
CA ALA A 66 -1.26 -13.93 16.20
C ALA A 66 -2.45 -14.20 15.25
N GLU A 67 -3.51 -14.84 15.73
CA GLU A 67 -4.74 -15.10 14.95
C GLU A 67 -5.36 -13.80 14.45
N TRP A 68 -5.44 -12.79 15.34
CA TRP A 68 -5.95 -11.47 14.99
C TRP A 68 -5.09 -10.80 13.91
N GLN A 69 -3.76 -10.88 14.01
CA GLN A 69 -2.85 -10.36 13.00
C GLN A 69 -3.03 -11.08 11.66
N LEU A 70 -3.08 -12.41 11.65
CA LEU A 70 -3.30 -13.23 10.46
C LEU A 70 -4.63 -12.90 9.76
N LYS A 71 -5.70 -12.68 10.53
CA LYS A 71 -7.03 -12.32 9.97
C LYS A 71 -7.01 -10.99 9.22
N ARG A 72 -6.06 -10.10 9.51
CA ARG A 72 -5.87 -8.81 8.83
C ARG A 72 -4.94 -8.89 7.61
N GLN A 73 -4.28 -10.03 7.38
CA GLN A 73 -3.44 -10.23 6.19
C GLN A 73 -4.29 -10.54 4.95
N PRO A 74 -3.91 -10.04 3.75
CA PRO A 74 -4.47 -10.50 2.49
C PRO A 74 -4.31 -12.02 2.33
N ARG A 75 -5.27 -12.68 1.66
CA ARG A 75 -5.23 -14.14 1.44
C ARG A 75 -3.87 -14.62 0.91
N ALA A 76 -3.31 -13.92 -0.08
CA ALA A 76 -2.02 -14.25 -0.69
C ALA A 76 -0.85 -14.36 0.29
N ARG A 77 -0.92 -13.72 1.47
CA ARG A 77 0.18 -13.66 2.45
C ARG A 77 -0.03 -14.52 3.68
N LYS A 78 -1.23 -15.07 3.89
CA LYS A 78 -1.55 -15.83 5.12
C LYS A 78 -0.69 -17.07 5.29
N LEU A 79 -0.34 -17.76 4.20
CA LEU A 79 0.48 -18.97 4.26
C LEU A 79 1.92 -18.64 4.68
N ALA A 80 2.55 -17.67 4.00
CA ALA A 80 3.92 -17.23 4.29
C ALA A 80 4.06 -16.70 5.73
N TRP A 81 3.08 -15.89 6.18
CA TRP A 81 3.02 -15.36 7.55
C TRP A 81 3.04 -16.47 8.60
N LEU A 82 2.35 -17.57 8.32
CA LEU A 82 2.23 -18.69 9.25
C LEU A 82 3.49 -19.58 9.27
N GLN A 83 4.18 -19.72 8.14
CA GLN A 83 5.34 -20.61 7.99
C GLN A 83 6.64 -20.07 8.58
N GLY A 84 6.61 -18.92 9.25
CA GLY A 84 7.80 -18.36 9.91
C GLY A 84 8.71 -17.56 8.99
N GLY A 85 8.37 -17.43 7.69
CA GLY A 85 8.81 -16.26 6.94
C GLY A 85 8.19 -15.05 7.62
N ASP A 86 8.98 -13.99 7.85
CA ASP A 86 8.46 -12.76 8.43
C ASP A 86 7.21 -12.35 7.65
N GLY A 87 6.04 -12.61 8.24
CA GLY A 87 4.77 -12.22 7.67
C GLY A 87 4.56 -10.70 7.72
N ALA A 88 5.57 -9.97 8.19
CA ALA A 88 5.74 -8.58 7.85
C ALA A 88 5.87 -8.49 6.33
N ALA A 89 5.04 -7.66 5.69
CA ALA A 89 5.32 -7.30 4.31
C ALA A 89 6.79 -6.83 4.25
N PRO A 90 7.57 -7.20 3.20
CA PRO A 90 8.93 -6.73 3.07
C PRO A 90 9.00 -5.23 3.33
N PRO A 91 10.07 -4.73 3.97
CA PRO A 91 10.17 -3.31 4.30
C PRO A 91 9.86 -2.46 3.07
N LEU A 92 9.23 -1.31 3.31
CA LEU A 92 8.97 -0.40 2.21
C LEU A 92 10.28 0.27 1.84
N GLU A 93 10.75 0.01 0.62
CA GLU A 93 11.96 0.60 0.09
C GLU A 93 11.59 1.66 -0.95
N ILE A 94 12.09 2.88 -0.79
CA ILE A 94 11.89 3.96 -1.76
C ILE A 94 13.23 4.22 -2.42
N ARG A 95 13.27 4.08 -3.75
CA ARG A 95 14.48 4.22 -4.57
C ARG A 95 14.17 5.00 -5.84
N PRO A 96 15.18 5.56 -6.54
CA PRO A 96 14.99 6.18 -7.84
C PRO A 96 14.23 5.26 -8.81
N GLY A 97 13.25 5.81 -9.50
CA GLY A 97 12.44 5.11 -10.48
C GLY A 97 13.14 5.00 -11.83
N ALA A 98 13.13 3.80 -12.41
CA ALA A 98 13.70 3.53 -13.73
C ALA A 98 12.58 3.50 -14.76
N LEU A 99 12.61 4.43 -15.74
CA LEU A 99 11.56 4.57 -16.76
C LEU A 99 11.59 3.47 -17.84
N ASP A 100 12.63 2.64 -17.84
CA ASP A 100 12.76 1.42 -18.65
C ASP A 100 12.27 0.15 -17.93
N ASP A 101 11.97 0.21 -16.62
CA ASP A 101 11.37 -0.92 -15.91
C ASP A 101 9.89 -1.06 -16.30
N PRO A 102 9.47 -2.20 -16.89
CA PRO A 102 8.10 -2.39 -17.37
C PRO A 102 7.05 -2.29 -16.26
N ARG A 103 7.41 -2.56 -15.01
CA ARG A 103 6.51 -2.42 -13.85
C ARG A 103 6.23 -0.95 -13.55
N VAL A 104 7.26 -0.10 -13.66
CA VAL A 104 7.14 1.35 -13.46
C VAL A 104 6.31 1.96 -14.59
N VAL A 105 6.61 1.59 -15.84
CA VAL A 105 5.83 2.01 -17.01
C VAL A 105 4.36 1.63 -16.88
N ALA A 106 4.07 0.39 -16.48
CA ALA A 106 2.70 -0.07 -16.29
C ALA A 106 1.95 0.72 -15.20
N LEU A 107 2.60 1.03 -14.07
CA LEU A 107 2.00 1.83 -13.00
C LEU A 107 1.69 3.26 -13.47
N LEU A 108 2.60 3.87 -14.24
CA LEU A 108 2.43 5.22 -14.78
C LEU A 108 1.30 5.28 -15.83
N HIS A 109 1.23 4.30 -16.73
CA HIS A 109 0.11 4.19 -17.66
C HIS A 109 -1.23 4.01 -16.94
N ALA A 110 -1.27 3.16 -15.90
CA ALA A 110 -2.47 2.99 -15.08
C ALA A 110 -2.85 4.29 -14.35
N HIS A 111 -1.88 5.10 -13.92
CA HIS A 111 -2.13 6.40 -13.32
C HIS A 111 -2.78 7.38 -14.32
N LEU A 112 -2.23 7.50 -15.54
CA LEU A 112 -2.79 8.37 -16.58
C LEU A 112 -4.21 7.96 -16.97
N ALA A 113 -4.43 6.65 -17.16
CA ALA A 113 -5.75 6.13 -17.48
C ALA A 113 -6.78 6.45 -16.40
N ASP A 114 -6.39 6.36 -15.12
CA ASP A 114 -7.26 6.72 -13.98
C ASP A 114 -7.55 8.22 -13.94
N MET A 115 -6.58 9.09 -14.29
CA MET A 115 -6.82 10.54 -14.37
C MET A 115 -7.82 10.91 -15.47
N ALA A 116 -7.72 10.26 -16.63
CA ALA A 116 -8.65 10.48 -17.75
C ALA A 116 -10.11 10.10 -17.44
N LEU A 117 -10.36 9.29 -16.41
CA LEU A 117 -11.72 8.98 -15.95
C LEU A 117 -12.33 10.11 -15.09
N HIS A 118 -11.51 10.96 -14.49
CA HIS A 118 -11.95 11.94 -13.49
C HIS A 118 -11.83 13.39 -13.97
N SER A 119 -11.05 13.65 -15.01
CA SER A 119 -10.82 14.99 -15.57
C SER A 119 -10.87 14.96 -17.11
N PRO A 120 -11.36 16.03 -17.76
CA PRO A 120 -11.31 16.13 -19.22
C PRO A 120 -9.86 16.21 -19.72
N PRO A 121 -9.58 15.83 -21.00
CA PRO A 121 -8.21 15.77 -21.52
C PRO A 121 -7.38 17.05 -21.38
N GLY A 122 -8.01 18.23 -21.37
CA GLY A 122 -7.34 19.53 -21.19
C GLY A 122 -6.92 19.86 -19.76
N SER A 123 -7.36 19.05 -18.78
CA SER A 123 -7.14 19.25 -17.34
C SER A 123 -6.33 18.12 -16.71
N ILE A 124 -5.67 17.28 -17.52
CA ILE A 124 -4.81 16.20 -17.05
C ILE A 124 -3.37 16.70 -17.06
N HIS A 125 -2.85 17.00 -15.87
CA HIS A 125 -1.47 17.46 -15.67
C HIS A 125 -0.51 16.34 -15.22
N ALA A 126 -1.00 15.12 -15.11
CA ALA A 126 -0.17 13.95 -14.88
C ALA A 126 0.80 13.75 -16.06
N LEU A 127 2.10 13.66 -15.76
CA LEU A 127 3.12 13.48 -16.77
C LEU A 127 3.11 12.07 -17.34
N ASP A 128 3.27 11.97 -18.66
CA ASP A 128 3.61 10.72 -19.33
C ASP A 128 5.10 10.40 -19.19
N LEU A 129 5.54 9.32 -19.82
CA LEU A 129 6.94 8.88 -19.76
C LEU A 129 7.90 9.96 -20.28
N THR A 130 7.53 10.66 -21.35
CA THR A 130 8.35 11.72 -21.94
C THR A 130 8.41 12.93 -21.02
N GLY A 131 7.28 13.31 -20.42
CA GLY A 131 7.20 14.36 -19.41
C GLY A 131 8.11 14.08 -18.22
N LEU A 132 8.20 12.82 -17.76
CA LEU A 132 9.07 12.41 -16.65
C LEU A 132 10.57 12.38 -17.00
N GLN A 133 10.94 12.44 -18.28
CA GLN A 133 12.34 12.56 -18.71
C GLN A 133 12.83 14.03 -18.71
N THR A 134 11.97 14.99 -18.39
CA THR A 134 12.34 16.42 -18.34
C THR A 134 13.48 16.65 -17.33
N PRO A 135 14.53 17.40 -17.69
CA PRO A 135 15.58 17.80 -16.75
C PRO A 135 14.99 18.46 -15.49
N GLY A 136 15.52 18.10 -14.32
CA GLY A 136 15.01 18.56 -13.02
C GLY A 136 13.92 17.69 -12.43
N ILE A 137 13.41 16.67 -13.14
CA ILE A 137 12.48 15.69 -12.57
C ILE A 137 13.24 14.48 -12.00
N ALA A 138 12.97 14.17 -10.74
CA ALA A 138 13.40 12.95 -10.07
C ALA A 138 12.17 12.08 -9.76
N LEU A 139 12.06 10.92 -10.41
CA LEU A 139 11.06 9.91 -10.10
C LEU A 139 11.55 9.00 -8.97
N PHE A 140 10.68 8.70 -8.01
CA PHE A 140 10.91 7.72 -6.96
C PHE A 140 9.81 6.65 -6.98
N CYS A 141 10.22 5.40 -6.77
CA CYS A 141 9.34 4.24 -6.73
C CYS A 141 9.43 3.56 -5.36
N ALA A 142 8.28 3.18 -4.82
CA ALA A 142 8.15 2.44 -3.57
C ALA A 142 7.96 0.95 -3.85
N TRP A 143 8.74 0.12 -3.16
CA TRP A 143 8.81 -1.32 -3.37
C TRP A 143 8.61 -2.07 -2.05
N ARG A 144 8.07 -3.28 -2.14
CA ARG A 144 8.10 -4.27 -1.06
C ARG A 144 8.64 -5.58 -1.62
N GLY A 145 9.94 -5.81 -1.45
CA GLY A 145 10.64 -6.83 -2.22
C GLY A 145 10.54 -6.48 -3.71
N GLU A 146 10.18 -7.45 -4.55
CA GLU A 146 10.04 -7.25 -5.99
C GLU A 146 8.72 -6.57 -6.42
N ALA A 147 7.80 -6.34 -5.49
CA ALA A 147 6.51 -5.72 -5.79
C ALA A 147 6.64 -4.19 -5.83
N LEU A 148 6.37 -3.58 -6.98
CA LEU A 148 6.17 -2.13 -7.09
C LEU A 148 4.82 -1.77 -6.47
N VAL A 149 4.82 -0.88 -5.48
CA VAL A 149 3.60 -0.55 -4.71
C VAL A 149 3.21 0.92 -4.79
N GLY A 150 4.03 1.78 -5.40
CA GLY A 150 3.70 3.17 -5.66
C GLY A 150 4.84 3.96 -6.30
N CYS A 151 4.55 5.19 -6.70
CA CYS A 151 5.52 6.14 -7.22
C CYS A 151 5.15 7.58 -6.85
N GLY A 152 6.13 8.47 -6.97
CA GLY A 152 5.96 9.92 -6.89
C GLY A 152 7.18 10.61 -7.48
N ALA A 153 6.99 11.77 -8.07
CA ALA A 153 8.04 12.55 -8.70
C ALA A 153 8.19 13.91 -8.01
N LEU A 154 9.42 14.40 -7.97
CA LEU A 154 9.76 15.76 -7.56
C LEU A 154 10.34 16.48 -8.78
N TYR A 155 9.78 17.63 -9.12
CA TYR A 155 10.34 18.54 -10.10
C TYR A 155 11.00 19.70 -9.39
N ASP A 156 12.27 19.96 -9.72
CA ASP A 156 13.04 21.12 -9.28
C ASP A 156 13.45 21.96 -10.49
N PRO A 157 12.84 23.14 -10.71
CA PRO A 157 13.21 24.05 -11.78
C PRO A 157 14.46 24.90 -11.45
N GLY A 158 15.02 24.80 -10.23
CA GLY A 158 16.22 25.53 -9.81
C GLY A 158 15.97 26.91 -9.21
N ASP A 159 14.72 27.29 -8.93
CA ASP A 159 14.34 28.59 -8.35
C ASP A 159 14.01 28.52 -6.84
N GLY A 160 14.19 27.35 -6.22
CA GLY A 160 13.86 27.09 -4.82
C GLY A 160 12.40 26.69 -4.55
N HIS A 161 11.55 26.61 -5.59
CA HIS A 161 10.16 26.16 -5.53
C HIS A 161 9.99 24.85 -6.32
N GLY A 162 9.94 23.73 -5.61
CA GLY A 162 9.70 22.42 -6.23
C GLY A 162 8.22 22.05 -6.38
N GLU A 163 7.96 21.10 -7.26
CA GLU A 163 6.62 20.57 -7.51
C GLU A 163 6.56 19.05 -7.29
N LEU A 164 5.53 18.58 -6.58
CA LEU A 164 5.20 17.16 -6.49
C LEU A 164 4.33 16.74 -7.66
N LYS A 165 4.74 15.69 -8.37
CA LYS A 165 4.03 15.14 -9.54
C LYS A 165 3.87 13.62 -9.44
N SER A 166 2.98 13.07 -10.27
CA SER A 166 2.84 11.62 -10.52
C SER A 166 2.75 10.75 -9.25
N MET A 167 2.10 11.26 -8.20
CA MET A 167 1.90 10.56 -6.93
C MET A 167 0.83 9.48 -7.08
N ARG A 168 1.22 8.21 -6.98
CA ARG A 168 0.31 7.05 -7.10
C ARG A 168 0.68 5.94 -6.13
N THR A 169 -0.32 5.31 -5.54
CA THR A 169 -0.19 4.01 -4.87
C THR A 169 -0.90 2.97 -5.74
N ASP A 170 -0.28 1.80 -5.89
CA ASP A 170 -0.89 0.68 -6.60
C ASP A 170 -2.23 0.28 -5.95
N ALA A 171 -3.25 0.00 -6.77
CA ALA A 171 -4.61 -0.24 -6.30
C ALA A 171 -4.71 -1.47 -5.38
N ALA A 172 -3.85 -2.49 -5.56
CA ALA A 172 -3.81 -3.66 -4.69
C ALA A 172 -3.10 -3.39 -3.34
N HIS A 173 -2.49 -2.21 -3.18
CA HIS A 173 -1.66 -1.86 -2.03
C HIS A 173 -2.17 -0.63 -1.24
N LEU A 174 -3.40 -0.18 -1.50
CA LEU A 174 -4.00 0.95 -0.80
C LEU A 174 -4.12 0.73 0.72
N ARG A 175 -4.15 1.85 1.46
CA ARG A 175 -4.31 1.91 2.94
C ARG A 175 -3.20 1.20 3.74
N GLN A 176 -1.99 1.17 3.19
CA GLN A 176 -0.80 0.58 3.83
C GLN A 176 0.29 1.62 4.17
N GLY A 177 -0.05 2.91 4.16
CA GLY A 177 0.88 4.00 4.48
C GLY A 177 1.87 4.37 3.36
N ILE A 178 1.77 3.77 2.18
CA ILE A 178 2.71 3.97 1.06
C ILE A 178 2.74 5.42 0.58
N ALA A 179 1.59 6.03 0.33
CA ALA A 179 1.52 7.43 -0.13
C ALA A 179 2.14 8.41 0.88
N ALA A 180 1.95 8.17 2.18
CA ALA A 180 2.57 8.99 3.22
C ALA A 180 4.09 8.82 3.25
N ALA A 181 4.59 7.58 3.12
CA ALA A 181 6.02 7.31 3.06
C ALA A 181 6.68 7.95 1.82
N LEU A 182 6.05 7.84 0.65
CA LEU A 182 6.48 8.54 -0.57
C LEU A 182 6.51 10.05 -0.38
N LEU A 183 5.43 10.63 0.14
CA LEU A 183 5.36 12.08 0.38
C LEU A 183 6.46 12.55 1.33
N MET A 184 6.68 11.86 2.45
CA MET A 184 7.75 12.18 3.39
C MET A 184 9.14 12.07 2.75
N HIS A 185 9.36 11.05 1.92
CA HIS A 185 10.61 10.91 1.17
C HIS A 185 10.83 12.09 0.22
N LEU A 186 9.82 12.48 -0.57
CA LEU A 186 9.91 13.61 -1.50
C LEU A 186 10.15 14.94 -0.77
N ILE A 187 9.50 15.17 0.38
CA ILE A 187 9.75 16.33 1.25
C ILE A 187 11.21 16.35 1.74
N ALA A 188 11.73 15.20 2.18
CA ALA A 188 13.10 15.10 2.67
C ALA A 188 14.12 15.35 1.53
N THR A 189 13.86 14.78 0.35
CA THR A 189 14.66 15.02 -0.86
C THR A 189 14.66 16.48 -1.25
N ALA A 190 13.49 17.13 -1.26
CA ALA A 190 13.37 18.55 -1.60
C ALA A 190 14.16 19.45 -0.63
N ARG A 191 14.09 19.17 0.68
CA ARG A 191 14.89 19.88 1.68
C ARG A 191 16.39 19.67 1.47
N ALA A 192 16.80 18.45 1.16
CA ALA A 192 18.21 18.15 0.88
C ALA A 192 18.72 18.86 -0.39
N GLN A 193 17.83 19.16 -1.34
CA GLN A 193 18.12 19.96 -2.54
C GLN A 193 18.09 21.48 -2.29
N GLY A 194 17.79 21.92 -1.06
CA GLY A 194 17.73 23.34 -0.72
C GLY A 194 16.43 24.04 -1.13
N LEU A 195 15.40 23.28 -1.50
CA LEU A 195 14.09 23.85 -1.80
C LEU A 195 13.46 24.46 -0.54
N THR A 196 12.83 25.61 -0.71
CA THR A 196 12.17 26.35 0.38
C THR A 196 10.65 26.22 0.34
N ARG A 197 10.11 25.76 -0.79
CA ARG A 197 8.68 25.56 -1.02
C ARG A 197 8.45 24.31 -1.87
N LEU A 198 7.37 23.58 -1.53
CA LEU A 198 6.77 22.57 -2.40
C LEU A 198 5.34 22.94 -2.75
N SER A 199 4.93 22.65 -3.97
CA SER A 199 3.52 22.74 -4.36
C SER A 199 3.11 21.55 -5.22
N LEU A 200 1.80 21.37 -5.37
CA LEU A 200 1.22 20.31 -6.16
C LEU A 200 -0.09 20.76 -6.78
N GLU A 201 -0.39 20.19 -7.94
CA GLU A 201 -1.72 20.20 -8.55
C GLU A 201 -2.36 18.82 -8.32
N THR A 202 -3.68 18.81 -8.09
CA THR A 202 -4.47 17.59 -7.96
C THR A 202 -5.92 17.85 -8.33
N GLY A 203 -6.68 16.83 -8.75
CA GLY A 203 -8.03 17.04 -9.24
C GLY A 203 -9.07 17.39 -8.15
N THR A 204 -10.17 18.03 -8.52
CA THR A 204 -11.24 18.44 -7.58
C THR A 204 -12.31 17.37 -7.34
N ALA A 205 -12.37 16.33 -8.17
CA ALA A 205 -13.41 15.29 -8.10
C ALA A 205 -13.40 14.53 -6.74
N PRO A 206 -14.53 13.94 -6.30
CA PRO A 206 -14.60 13.22 -5.03
C PRO A 206 -13.55 12.11 -4.83
N ALA A 207 -13.05 11.52 -5.92
CA ALA A 207 -11.99 10.53 -5.91
C ALA A 207 -10.66 11.06 -5.33
N PHE A 208 -10.41 12.37 -5.38
CA PHE A 208 -9.17 13.00 -4.88
C PHE A 208 -9.24 13.40 -3.40
N LYS A 209 -10.40 13.30 -2.74
CA LYS A 209 -10.54 13.61 -1.29
C LYS A 209 -9.49 12.91 -0.40
N PRO A 210 -9.13 11.62 -0.61
CA PRO A 210 -8.06 10.97 0.16
C PRO A 210 -6.69 11.61 -0.06
N ALA A 211 -6.38 12.08 -1.28
CA ALA A 211 -5.14 12.77 -1.59
C ALA A 211 -5.09 14.14 -0.89
N HIS A 212 -6.17 14.92 -0.94
CA HIS A 212 -6.25 16.20 -0.23
C HIS A 212 -6.03 16.02 1.29
N ALA A 213 -6.67 15.01 1.87
CA ALA A 213 -6.49 14.69 3.29
C ALA A 213 -5.05 14.26 3.63
N LEU A 214 -4.38 13.54 2.72
CA LEU A 214 -2.98 13.16 2.88
C LEU A 214 -2.09 14.41 2.90
N TYR A 215 -2.23 15.30 1.91
CA TYR A 215 -1.40 16.51 1.80
C TYR A 215 -1.64 17.46 2.98
N ALA A 216 -2.91 17.70 3.35
CA ALA A 216 -3.26 18.55 4.49
C ALA A 216 -2.62 18.04 5.80
N ARG A 217 -2.64 16.72 6.04
CA ARG A 217 -1.98 16.12 7.22
C ARG A 217 -0.46 16.31 7.25
N HIS A 218 0.16 16.55 6.10
CA HIS A 218 1.60 16.80 5.97
C HIS A 218 1.93 18.28 5.79
N GLY A 219 1.01 19.18 6.17
CA GLY A 219 1.25 20.62 6.25
C GLY A 219 1.07 21.37 4.93
N PHE A 220 0.48 20.75 3.91
CA PHE A 220 0.07 21.49 2.71
C PHE A 220 -1.24 22.22 2.96
N VAL A 221 -1.31 23.46 2.48
CA VAL A 221 -2.51 24.31 2.53
C VAL A 221 -2.97 24.66 1.12
N PRO A 222 -4.27 24.90 0.88
CA PRO A 222 -4.75 25.38 -0.40
C PRO A 222 -4.03 26.66 -0.84
N CYS A 223 -3.76 26.79 -2.14
CA CYS A 223 -3.21 28.00 -2.75
C CYS A 223 -3.82 28.26 -4.14
N GLY A 224 -3.44 29.38 -4.75
CA GLY A 224 -3.69 29.62 -6.17
C GLY A 224 -2.77 28.80 -7.08
N PRO A 225 -2.95 28.90 -8.40
CA PRO A 225 -2.04 28.30 -9.38
C PRO A 225 -0.61 28.84 -9.23
N PHE A 226 0.37 28.05 -9.67
CA PHE A 226 1.79 28.37 -9.60
C PHE A 226 2.52 27.90 -10.87
N GLY A 227 3.73 28.40 -11.11
CA GLY A 227 4.50 28.06 -12.30
C GLY A 227 3.72 28.39 -13.58
N HIS A 228 3.42 27.36 -14.37
CA HIS A 228 2.66 27.48 -15.63
C HIS A 228 1.17 27.13 -15.49
N TYR A 229 0.70 26.76 -14.29
CA TYR A 229 -0.70 26.45 -14.09
C TYR A 229 -1.57 27.71 -14.17
N VAL A 230 -2.82 27.51 -14.60
CA VAL A 230 -3.88 28.52 -14.58
C VAL A 230 -5.04 28.00 -13.73
N GLU A 231 -5.94 28.88 -13.32
CA GLU A 231 -7.16 28.43 -12.62
C GLU A 231 -7.99 27.52 -13.53
N ASP A 232 -8.34 26.34 -13.01
CA ASP A 232 -9.17 25.34 -13.68
C ASP A 232 -10.15 24.76 -12.64
N PRO A 233 -11.48 24.72 -12.88
CA PRO A 233 -12.44 24.08 -11.99
C PRO A 233 -12.15 22.60 -11.69
N TYR A 234 -11.37 21.92 -12.53
CA TYR A 234 -10.97 20.53 -12.32
C TYR A 234 -9.68 20.38 -11.50
N SER A 235 -9.00 21.48 -11.18
CA SER A 235 -7.73 21.47 -10.46
C SER A 235 -7.82 22.14 -9.09
N CYS A 236 -7.07 21.59 -8.15
CA CYS A 236 -6.85 22.09 -6.81
C CYS A 236 -5.34 22.19 -6.61
N PHE A 237 -4.88 23.36 -6.13
CA PHE A 237 -3.48 23.60 -5.85
C PHE A 237 -3.25 23.63 -4.35
N MET A 238 -2.17 22.99 -3.90
CA MET A 238 -1.75 23.04 -2.51
C MET A 238 -0.26 23.33 -2.40
N THR A 239 0.13 24.10 -1.38
CA THR A 239 1.50 24.53 -1.15
C THR A 239 1.95 24.28 0.29
N ARG A 240 3.26 24.15 0.48
CA ARG A 240 3.90 24.00 1.77
C ARG A 240 5.27 24.68 1.77
N ALA A 241 5.55 25.46 2.83
CA ALA A 241 6.91 25.89 3.15
C ALA A 241 7.72 24.72 3.75
N LEU A 242 8.98 24.60 3.34
CA LEU A 242 9.87 23.50 3.73
C LEU A 242 10.73 23.80 4.95
#